data_AF-A0A3B8RXM9-F1
#
_entry.id   AF-A0A3B8RXM9-F1
#
_cell.length_a   1.000
_cell.length_b   1.000
_cell.length_c   1.000
_cell.angle_alpha   90.00
_cell.angle_beta   90.00
_cell.angle_gamma   90.00
#
_symmetry.space_group_name_H-M   'P 1'
#
loop_
_entity.id
_entity.type
_entity.pdbx_description
1 polymer ?
#
loop_
_entity_poly.entity_id
_entity_poly.type
_entity_poly.pdbx_seq_one_letter_code
_entity_poly.pdbx_strand_id
1 'polypeptide(L)'
;MCLDRNHTPPQEFDLRGDNFEKKALIEWVPPDDRCRRAWANKDDATRDGAYACALAATELCLGLYAVRRAETLTGADYYVSPNASSADDFENCLRLEVSGTDMDDYEVQRRLKRKVRQAAAGKSNLPAIAAIVGFKVKKILMEKVYETL
;
A
#
# COMPACT_ATOMS: atom_id res chain seq x y z
N MET A 1 14.20 -0.91 -6.34
CA MET A 1 14.51 -2.34 -6.03
C MET A 1 13.42 -3.28 -6.52
N CYS A 2 12.21 -3.30 -5.95
CA CYS A 2 11.22 -4.36 -6.24
C CYS A 2 10.56 -4.26 -7.62
N LEU A 3 10.29 -3.04 -8.09
CA LEU A 3 9.86 -2.80 -9.48
C LEU A 3 10.92 -3.33 -10.48
N ASP A 4 12.19 -3.00 -10.22
CA ASP A 4 13.35 -3.34 -11.08
C ASP A 4 13.69 -4.83 -11.11
N ARG A 5 13.21 -5.63 -10.14
CA ARG A 5 13.43 -7.09 -10.15
C ARG A 5 12.71 -7.79 -11.30
N ASN A 6 11.59 -7.24 -11.73
CA ASN A 6 10.69 -7.88 -12.69
C ASN A 6 10.50 -7.05 -13.97
N HIS A 7 10.82 -5.76 -13.95
CA HIS A 7 10.46 -4.83 -15.01
C HIS A 7 11.52 -3.77 -15.26
N THR A 8 11.43 -3.10 -16.41
CA THR A 8 12.15 -1.87 -16.73
C THR A 8 11.17 -0.69 -16.73
N PRO A 9 11.56 0.50 -16.22
CA PRO A 9 10.69 1.66 -16.23
C PRO A 9 10.51 2.23 -17.64
N PRO A 10 9.38 2.90 -17.93
CA PRO A 10 8.18 3.00 -17.09
C PRO A 10 7.25 1.79 -17.29
N GLN A 11 6.35 1.52 -16.34
CA GLN A 11 5.35 0.45 -16.48
C GLN A 11 3.96 0.92 -16.09
N GLU A 12 2.97 0.48 -16.88
CA GLU A 12 1.56 0.63 -16.54
C GLU A 12 1.14 -0.45 -15.52
N PHE A 13 0.46 -0.01 -14.45
CA PHE A 13 -0.12 -0.86 -13.41
C PHE A 13 -1.64 -0.73 -13.40
N ASP A 14 -2.33 -1.85 -13.14
CA ASP A 14 -3.77 -1.86 -12.90
C ASP A 14 -4.03 -1.52 -11.42
N LEU A 15 -4.82 -0.48 -11.18
CA LEU A 15 -5.25 -0.03 -9.86
C LEU A 15 -6.73 -0.34 -9.70
N ARG A 16 -7.10 -1.11 -8.69
CA ARG A 16 -8.49 -1.49 -8.41
C ARG A 16 -8.83 -1.24 -6.95
N GLY A 17 -10.01 -0.67 -6.72
CA GLY A 17 -10.65 -0.65 -5.41
C GLY A 17 -12.16 -0.69 -5.52
N ASP A 18 -12.86 -0.57 -4.39
CA ASP A 18 -14.31 -0.84 -4.29
C ASP A 18 -15.15 -0.14 -5.37
N ASN A 19 -14.83 1.11 -5.69
CA ASN A 19 -15.59 1.95 -6.62
C ASN A 19 -14.74 2.48 -7.78
N PHE A 20 -13.57 1.89 -8.05
CA PHE A 20 -12.75 2.32 -9.17
C PHE A 20 -11.91 1.18 -9.76
N GLU A 21 -11.72 1.26 -11.07
CA GLU A 21 -10.71 0.53 -11.79
C GLU A 21 -10.03 1.53 -12.74
N LYS A 22 -8.71 1.65 -12.65
CA LYS A 22 -7.94 2.57 -13.47
C LYS A 22 -6.57 1.98 -13.77
N LYS A 23 -5.86 2.63 -14.69
CA LYS A 23 -4.45 2.35 -14.93
C LYS A 23 -3.61 3.55 -14.51
N ALA A 24 -2.40 3.29 -14.03
CA ALA A 24 -1.44 4.33 -13.69
C ALA A 24 -0.05 3.98 -14.22
N LEU A 25 0.63 4.98 -14.77
CA LEU A 25 2.03 4.85 -15.16
C LEU A 25 2.91 4.99 -13.92
N ILE A 26 3.73 3.98 -13.64
CA ILE A 26 4.73 4.02 -12.59
C ILE A 26 6.09 4.22 -13.26
N GLU A 27 6.73 5.35 -12.92
CA GLU A 27 8.08 5.68 -13.32
C GLU A 27 9.02 5.55 -12.13
N TRP A 28 10.22 5.01 -12.34
CA TRP A 28 11.24 4.94 -11.30
C TRP A 28 12.63 4.99 -11.92
N VAL A 29 13.62 5.37 -11.10
CA VAL A 29 15.03 5.28 -11.47
C VAL A 29 15.54 3.88 -11.15
N PRO A 30 16.10 3.13 -12.12
CA PRO A 30 16.73 1.85 -11.85
C PRO A 30 17.80 1.98 -10.76
N PRO A 31 17.83 1.10 -9.75
CA PRO A 31 18.82 1.17 -8.69
C PRO A 31 20.21 0.86 -9.23
N ASP A 32 21.20 1.67 -8.85
CA ASP A 32 22.60 1.36 -9.08
C ASP A 32 23.09 0.23 -8.15
N ASP A 33 24.33 -0.21 -8.33
CA ASP A 33 24.90 -1.30 -7.54
C ASP A 33 25.01 -0.96 -6.05
N ARG A 34 25.19 0.32 -5.71
CA ARG A 34 25.23 0.77 -4.31
C ARG A 34 23.86 0.59 -3.67
N CYS A 35 22.79 1.05 -4.32
CA CYS A 35 21.41 0.86 -3.89
C CYS A 35 21.06 -0.62 -3.75
N ARG A 36 21.48 -1.46 -4.72
CA ARG A 36 21.24 -2.91 -4.67
C ARG A 36 21.86 -3.57 -3.44
N ARG A 37 23.10 -3.19 -3.10
CA ARG A 37 23.78 -3.70 -1.89
C ARG A 37 23.16 -3.16 -0.61
N ALA A 38 22.83 -1.86 -0.55
CA ALA A 38 22.23 -1.23 0.64
C ALA A 38 20.83 -1.80 0.97
N TRP A 39 20.09 -2.23 -0.05
CA TRP A 39 18.73 -2.78 0.05
C TRP A 39 18.66 -4.27 -0.30
N ALA A 40 19.72 -5.01 0.02
CA ALA A 40 19.82 -6.44 -0.28
C ALA A 40 18.82 -7.30 0.53
N ASN A 41 18.32 -6.78 1.67
CA ASN A 41 17.21 -7.41 2.38
C ASN A 41 15.95 -7.33 1.51
N LYS A 42 15.56 -8.46 0.93
CA LYS A 42 14.43 -8.51 0.01
C LYS A 42 13.11 -8.16 0.67
N ASP A 43 12.92 -8.56 1.92
CA ASP A 43 11.67 -8.36 2.64
C ASP A 43 11.46 -6.89 3.00
N ASP A 44 12.50 -6.23 3.53
CA ASP A 44 12.46 -4.79 3.81
C ASP A 44 12.27 -3.99 2.53
N ALA A 45 13.02 -4.31 1.47
CA ALA A 45 12.86 -3.62 0.18
C ALA A 45 11.45 -3.80 -0.40
N THR A 46 10.85 -4.98 -0.26
CA THR A 46 9.46 -5.26 -0.71
C THR A 46 8.43 -4.52 0.13
N ARG A 47 8.61 -4.48 1.46
CA ARG A 47 7.75 -3.71 2.36
C ARG A 47 7.80 -2.23 2.01
N ASP A 48 8.99 -1.65 1.94
CA ASP A 48 9.18 -0.21 1.79
C ASP A 48 8.82 0.25 0.36
N GLY A 49 9.10 -0.57 -0.65
CA GLY A 49 8.58 -0.35 -2.00
C GLY A 49 7.06 -0.39 -2.06
N ALA A 50 6.41 -1.25 -1.28
CA ALA A 50 4.96 -1.35 -1.26
C ALA A 50 4.34 -0.15 -0.58
N TYR A 51 4.97 0.37 0.48
CA TYR A 51 4.58 1.64 1.07
C TYR A 51 4.59 2.77 0.05
N ALA A 52 5.68 2.92 -0.72
CA ALA A 52 5.77 3.98 -1.74
C ALA A 52 4.61 3.90 -2.76
N CYS A 53 4.37 2.72 -3.35
CA CYS A 53 3.30 2.55 -4.33
C CYS A 53 1.90 2.67 -3.73
N ALA A 54 1.66 2.11 -2.55
CA ALA A 54 0.35 2.15 -1.91
C ALA A 54 -0.04 3.56 -1.46
N LEU A 55 0.91 4.35 -0.94
CA LEU A 55 0.67 5.75 -0.58
C LEU A 55 0.36 6.59 -1.83
N ALA A 56 1.16 6.45 -2.89
CA ALA A 56 0.89 7.15 -4.15
C ALA A 56 -0.48 6.75 -4.76
N ALA A 57 -0.84 5.46 -4.72
CA ALA A 57 -2.15 5.00 -5.18
C ALA A 57 -3.29 5.53 -4.29
N THR A 58 -3.07 5.61 -2.98
CA THR A 58 -4.03 6.16 -2.02
C THR A 58 -4.32 7.64 -2.31
N GLU A 59 -3.27 8.42 -2.55
CA GLU A 59 -3.39 9.82 -2.94
C GLU A 59 -4.11 9.96 -4.29
N LEU A 60 -3.63 9.26 -5.32
CA LEU A 60 -4.16 9.32 -6.68
C LEU A 60 -5.62 8.83 -6.81
N CYS A 61 -6.03 7.85 -6.00
CA CYS A 61 -7.34 7.21 -6.14
C CYS A 61 -8.37 7.72 -5.15
N LEU A 62 -7.95 8.07 -3.93
CA LEU A 62 -8.85 8.38 -2.84
C LEU A 62 -8.72 9.83 -2.36
N GLY A 63 -7.70 10.57 -2.83
CA GLY A 63 -7.42 11.92 -2.33
C GLY A 63 -7.03 11.94 -0.86
N LEU A 64 -6.45 10.84 -0.36
CA LEU A 64 -6.02 10.68 1.03
C LEU A 64 -4.49 10.69 1.10
N TYR A 65 -3.94 11.38 2.10
CA TYR A 65 -2.51 11.57 2.30
C TYR A 65 -2.06 10.93 3.60
N ALA A 66 -0.86 10.35 3.63
CA ALA A 66 -0.28 9.87 4.88
C ALA A 66 0.02 11.04 5.81
N VAL A 67 -0.57 10.99 7.02
CA VAL A 67 -0.35 11.99 8.08
C VAL A 67 0.59 11.47 9.17
N ARG A 68 0.55 10.17 9.46
CA ARG A 68 1.41 9.55 10.48
C ARG A 68 1.60 8.07 10.24
N ARG A 69 2.71 7.51 10.72
CA ARG A 69 2.83 6.06 10.96
C ARG A 69 1.90 5.63 12.08
N ALA A 70 1.27 4.48 11.90
CA ALA A 70 0.46 3.89 12.95
C ALA A 70 1.35 3.22 14.02
N GLU A 71 0.88 3.24 15.26
CA GLU A 71 1.50 2.48 16.34
C GLU A 71 1.34 0.98 16.12
N THR A 72 2.13 0.20 16.86
CA THR A 72 1.99 -1.26 16.86
C THR A 72 0.60 -1.69 17.35
N LEU A 73 0.16 -2.88 16.92
CA LEU A 73 -1.13 -3.49 17.32
C LEU A 73 -2.40 -2.78 16.80
N THR A 74 -2.27 -1.71 16.04
CA THR A 74 -3.40 -1.02 15.38
C THR A 74 -3.96 -1.78 14.18
N GLY A 75 -3.22 -2.78 13.68
CA GLY A 75 -3.54 -3.47 12.43
C GLY A 75 -3.39 -2.57 11.20
N ALA A 76 -2.57 -1.53 11.30
CA ALA A 76 -2.31 -0.55 10.26
C ALA A 76 -0.81 -0.18 10.21
N ASP A 77 -0.39 0.33 9.05
CA ASP A 77 0.95 0.88 8.82
C ASP A 77 0.95 2.42 8.91
N TYR A 78 -0.11 3.07 8.44
CA TYR A 78 -0.27 4.52 8.41
C TYR A 78 -1.68 4.94 8.84
N TYR A 79 -1.79 6.19 9.28
CA TYR A 79 -3.02 6.95 9.24
C TYR A 79 -3.01 7.85 7.99
N VAL A 80 -4.13 7.89 7.28
CA VAL A 80 -4.33 8.72 6.08
C VAL A 80 -5.56 9.60 6.22
N SER A 81 -5.50 10.82 5.69
CA SER A 81 -6.56 11.83 5.81
C SER A 81 -6.71 12.64 4.52
N PRO A 82 -7.91 13.18 4.20
CA PRO A 82 -8.07 14.13 3.10
C PRO A 82 -7.26 15.42 3.30
N ASN A 83 -6.97 15.78 4.55
CA ASN A 83 -6.19 16.96 4.88
C ASN A 83 -4.79 16.58 5.37
N ALA A 84 -3.79 16.81 4.54
CA ALA A 84 -2.39 16.55 4.90
C ALA A 84 -1.86 17.48 6.02
N SER A 85 -2.55 18.58 6.31
CA SER A 85 -2.07 19.64 7.22
C SER A 85 -2.52 19.47 8.68
N SER A 86 -3.48 18.58 8.96
CA SER A 86 -4.09 18.43 10.29
C SER A 86 -3.61 17.15 10.99
N ALA A 87 -2.31 17.07 11.27
CA ALA A 87 -1.70 15.90 11.92
C ALA A 87 -2.31 15.57 13.30
N ASP A 88 -2.95 16.55 13.95
CA ASP A 88 -3.55 16.42 15.28
C ASP A 88 -5.06 16.13 15.26
N ASP A 89 -5.73 16.23 14.09
CA ASP A 89 -7.16 15.97 13.95
C ASP A 89 -7.40 14.57 13.36
N PHE A 90 -7.69 13.62 14.24
CA PHE A 90 -7.96 12.22 13.90
C PHE A 90 -9.42 11.94 13.57
N GLU A 91 -10.33 12.93 13.66
CA GLU A 91 -11.76 12.70 13.46
C GLU A 91 -12.08 12.17 12.06
N ASN A 92 -11.24 12.51 11.07
CA ASN A 92 -11.40 12.10 9.67
C ASN A 92 -10.30 11.15 9.17
N CYS A 93 -9.49 10.58 10.07
CA CYS A 93 -8.41 9.68 9.71
C CYS A 93 -8.93 8.26 9.40
N LEU A 94 -8.39 7.68 8.33
CA LEU A 94 -8.52 6.27 8.03
C LEU A 94 -7.19 5.57 8.35
N ARG A 95 -7.27 4.32 8.77
CA ARG A 95 -6.11 3.43 8.85
C ARG A 95 -5.76 2.91 7.45
N LEU A 96 -4.47 2.80 7.15
CA LEU A 96 -3.97 2.17 5.93
C LEU A 96 -3.02 1.04 6.29
N GLU A 97 -3.36 -0.17 5.89
CA GLU A 97 -2.61 -1.40 6.12
C GLU A 97 -2.06 -1.92 4.79
N VAL A 98 -0.74 -2.05 4.67
CA VAL A 98 -0.08 -2.26 3.38
C VAL A 98 0.62 -3.62 3.31
N SER A 99 0.70 -4.19 2.11
CA SER A 99 1.56 -5.33 1.83
C SER A 99 2.10 -5.31 0.41
N GLY A 100 3.30 -5.84 0.22
CA GLY A 100 3.90 -6.07 -1.10
C GLY A 100 4.11 -7.54 -1.38
N THR A 101 4.18 -7.90 -2.67
CA THR A 101 4.58 -9.23 -3.12
C THR A 101 5.14 -9.22 -4.55
N ASP A 102 6.12 -10.10 -4.80
CA ASP A 102 6.66 -10.41 -6.13
C ASP A 102 6.01 -11.69 -6.74
N MET A 103 4.91 -12.16 -6.15
CA MET A 103 4.23 -13.40 -6.54
C MET A 103 3.11 -13.14 -7.57
N ASP A 104 2.38 -14.19 -7.92
CA ASP A 104 1.25 -14.17 -8.86
C ASP A 104 -0.01 -13.47 -8.31
N ASP A 105 -1.02 -13.35 -9.17
CA ASP A 105 -2.28 -12.69 -8.86
C ASP A 105 -3.05 -13.38 -7.72
N TYR A 106 -2.98 -14.71 -7.66
CA TYR A 106 -3.61 -15.48 -6.59
C TYR A 106 -3.06 -15.07 -5.22
N GLU A 107 -1.74 -14.93 -5.10
CA GLU A 107 -1.11 -14.48 -3.86
C GLU A 107 -1.47 -13.03 -3.52
N VAL A 108 -1.58 -12.14 -4.51
CA VAL A 108 -2.05 -10.75 -4.29
C VAL A 108 -3.46 -10.75 -3.66
N GLN A 109 -4.40 -11.50 -4.24
CA GLN A 109 -5.76 -11.64 -3.74
C GLN A 109 -5.81 -12.25 -2.34
N ARG A 110 -5.00 -13.30 -2.10
CA ARG A 110 -4.92 -13.96 -0.78
C ARG A 110 -4.40 -12.99 0.29
N ARG A 111 -3.41 -12.15 -0.06
CA ARG A 111 -2.86 -11.13 0.84
C ARG A 111 -3.87 -10.03 1.15
N LEU A 112 -4.67 -9.61 0.16
CA LEU A 112 -5.72 -8.62 0.37
C LEU A 112 -6.71 -9.10 1.44
N LYS A 113 -7.27 -10.30 1.25
CA LYS A 113 -8.19 -10.93 2.22
C LYS A 113 -7.58 -11.04 3.61
N ARG A 114 -6.29 -11.37 3.72
CA ARG A 114 -5.59 -11.44 5.02
C ARG A 114 -5.47 -10.07 5.66
N LYS A 115 -5.08 -9.05 4.90
CA LYS A 115 -4.86 -7.68 5.39
C LYS A 115 -6.17 -7.00 5.78
N VAL A 116 -7.25 -7.23 5.06
CA VAL A 116 -8.62 -6.83 5.45
C VAL A 116 -8.97 -7.40 6.83
N ARG A 117 -8.77 -8.71 7.05
CA ARG A 117 -9.01 -9.34 8.37
C ARG A 117 -8.10 -8.78 9.47
N GLN A 118 -6.83 -8.52 9.15
CA GLN A 118 -5.87 -7.94 10.12
C GLN A 118 -6.28 -6.54 10.54
N ALA A 119 -6.67 -5.68 9.59
CA ALA A 119 -7.14 -4.34 9.88
C ALA A 119 -8.47 -4.34 10.64
N ALA A 120 -9.40 -5.26 10.30
CA ALA A 120 -10.66 -5.42 11.04
C ALA A 120 -10.44 -5.86 12.51
N ALA A 121 -9.44 -6.71 12.76
CA ALA A 121 -9.10 -7.17 14.11
C ALA A 121 -8.18 -6.20 14.89
N GLY A 122 -7.76 -5.10 14.29
CA GLY A 122 -6.89 -4.10 14.91
C GLY A 122 -7.59 -3.37 16.06
N LYS A 123 -6.83 -3.00 17.11
CA LYS A 123 -7.37 -2.27 18.27
C LYS A 123 -7.57 -0.78 17.96
N SER A 124 -8.53 -0.45 17.09
CA SER A 124 -8.88 0.92 16.72
C SER A 124 -10.33 1.00 16.23
N ASN A 125 -11.01 2.09 16.58
CA ASN A 125 -12.36 2.45 16.13
C ASN A 125 -12.39 3.22 14.80
N LEU A 126 -11.23 3.39 14.15
CA LEU A 126 -11.14 4.08 12.87
C LEU A 126 -11.36 3.10 11.71
N PRO A 127 -12.11 3.50 10.67
CA PRO A 127 -12.21 2.72 9.43
C PRO A 127 -10.82 2.50 8.83
N ALA A 128 -10.67 1.40 8.08
CA ALA A 128 -9.39 1.04 7.49
C ALA A 128 -9.48 0.77 5.99
N ILE A 129 -8.33 0.84 5.34
CA ILE A 129 -8.11 0.44 3.95
C ILE A 129 -6.96 -0.57 3.97
N ALA A 130 -7.15 -1.70 3.30
CA ALA A 130 -6.07 -2.63 2.99
C ALA A 130 -5.58 -2.36 1.57
N ALA A 131 -4.26 -2.22 1.39
CA ALA A 131 -3.64 -2.00 0.08
C ALA A 131 -2.53 -3.02 -0.21
N ILE A 132 -2.62 -3.71 -1.35
CA ILE A 132 -1.65 -4.74 -1.77
C ILE A 132 -1.00 -4.36 -3.09
N VAL A 133 0.33 -4.35 -3.11
CA VAL A 133 1.14 -4.11 -4.31
C VAL A 133 1.71 -5.44 -4.81
N GLY A 134 1.21 -5.90 -5.96
CA GLY A 134 1.76 -7.02 -6.71
C GLY A 134 2.74 -6.51 -7.76
N PHE A 135 4.04 -6.44 -7.42
CA PHE A 135 5.05 -5.86 -8.29
C PHE A 135 5.19 -6.64 -9.60
N LYS A 136 5.33 -7.97 -9.52
CA LYS A 136 5.48 -8.84 -10.70
C LYS A 136 4.27 -8.79 -11.63
N VAL A 137 3.06 -8.81 -11.07
CA VAL A 137 1.81 -8.80 -11.83
C VAL A 137 1.29 -7.40 -12.19
N LYS A 138 2.02 -6.35 -11.81
CA LYS A 138 1.70 -4.94 -12.08
C LYS A 138 0.30 -4.52 -11.60
N LYS A 139 -0.01 -4.86 -10.35
CA LYS A 139 -1.32 -4.58 -9.73
C LYS A 139 -1.20 -3.87 -8.39
N ILE A 140 -2.12 -2.95 -8.13
CA ILE A 140 -2.37 -2.39 -6.81
C ILE A 140 -3.85 -2.59 -6.50
N LEU A 141 -4.14 -3.40 -5.48
CA LEU A 141 -5.50 -3.63 -5.01
C LEU A 141 -5.75 -2.88 -3.71
N MET A 142 -6.93 -2.29 -3.57
CA MET A 142 -7.35 -1.55 -2.39
C MET A 142 -8.76 -1.99 -1.98
N GLU A 143 -9.01 -2.19 -0.69
CA GLU A 143 -10.33 -2.57 -0.19
C GLU A 143 -10.61 -1.81 1.10
N LYS A 144 -11.79 -1.18 1.20
CA LYS A 144 -12.24 -0.62 2.48
C LYS A 144 -12.64 -1.75 3.42
N VAL A 145 -12.17 -1.63 4.65
CA VAL A 145 -12.46 -2.56 5.71
C VAL A 145 -13.62 -2.01 6.51
N TYR A 146 -14.77 -2.67 6.39
CA TYR A 146 -15.94 -2.40 7.20
C TYR A 146 -15.82 -3.14 8.53
N GLU A 147 -16.26 -2.51 9.62
CA GLU A 147 -16.40 -3.20 10.90
C GLU A 147 -17.43 -4.32 10.75
N THR A 148 -17.07 -5.54 11.14
CA THR A 148 -18.06 -6.56 11.48
C THR A 148 -18.71 -6.15 12.79
N LEU A 149 -19.95 -5.64 12.69
CA LEU A 149 -20.85 -5.40 13.82
C LEU A 149 -21.01 -6.66 14.69
#